data_AF-A0A8X6SFC4-F1
#
_entry.id   AF-A0A8X6SFC4-F1
#
_cell.length_a   1.000
_cell.length_b   1.000
_cell.length_c   1.000
_cell.angle_alpha   90.00
_cell.angle_beta   90.00
_cell.angle_gamma   90.00
#
_symmetry.space_group_name_H-M   'P 1'
#
loop_
_entity.id
_entity.type
_entity.pdbx_description
1 polymer ?
#
loop_
_entity_poly.entity_id
_entity_poly.type
_entity_poly.pdbx_seq_one_letter_code
_entity_poly.pdbx_strand_id
1 'polypeptide(L)'
;MRIIGKGFSAGKKLFSMLNIPYPSKCTYKQHEIKLLHAASQAANNSMLESAKSIAECSNECGVSVDGTWQKRGYSSLNGCVSTISVDSGKILDIEVLSQYCRVCTKIEKHRDSPKNA
;
A
#
# COMPACT_ATOMS: atom_id res chain seq x y z
N MET A 1 -4.51 11.13 -6.93
CA MET A 1 -5.36 11.19 -5.72
C MET A 1 -4.99 10.15 -4.65
N ARG A 2 -4.35 9.02 -4.99
CA ARG A 2 -3.97 8.00 -3.98
C ARG A 2 -3.10 8.53 -2.84
N ILE A 3 -2.16 9.44 -3.15
CA ILE A 3 -1.25 10.06 -2.16
C ILE A 3 -2.02 10.73 -1.01
N ILE A 4 -3.20 11.29 -1.28
CA ILE A 4 -4.06 11.92 -0.27
C ILE A 4 -5.19 10.98 0.23
N GLY A 5 -5.05 9.67 0.02
CA GLY A 5 -6.03 8.67 0.42
C GLY A 5 -7.36 8.74 -0.36
N LYS A 6 -7.37 9.32 -1.56
CA LYS A 6 -8.59 9.48 -2.39
C LYS A 6 -8.51 8.63 -3.66
N GLY A 7 -9.65 8.04 -4.04
CA GLY A 7 -9.77 7.17 -5.22
C GLY A 7 -10.29 7.86 -6.49
N PHE A 8 -10.57 7.05 -7.51
CA PHE A 8 -11.11 7.48 -8.81
C PHE A 8 -12.30 8.43 -8.70
N SER A 9 -13.31 8.11 -7.87
CA SER A 9 -14.54 8.91 -7.76
C SER A 9 -14.27 10.32 -7.23
N ALA A 10 -13.36 10.47 -6.27
CA ALA A 10 -12.98 11.78 -5.75
C ALA A 10 -12.22 12.60 -6.78
N GLY A 11 -11.32 11.97 -7.55
CA GLY A 11 -10.63 12.61 -8.67
C GLY A 11 -11.61 13.08 -9.75
N LYS A 12 -12.56 12.22 -10.16
CA LYS A 12 -13.60 12.56 -11.13
C LYS A 12 -14.44 13.75 -10.67
N LYS A 13 -14.84 13.79 -9.39
CA LYS A 13 -15.62 14.90 -8.82
C LYS A 13 -14.85 16.22 -8.88
N LEU A 14 -13.57 16.21 -8.47
CA LEU A 14 -12.71 17.39 -8.52
C LEU A 14 -12.55 17.92 -9.95
N PHE A 15 -12.19 17.05 -10.89
CA PHE A 15 -11.97 17.44 -12.28
C PHE A 15 -13.26 17.95 -12.93
N SER A 16 -14.41 17.37 -12.59
CA SER A 16 -15.72 17.87 -13.02
C SER A 16 -16.02 19.27 -12.48
N MET A 17 -15.62 19.61 -11.24
CA MET A 17 -15.80 20.96 -10.68
C MET A 17 -14.92 21.99 -11.40
N LEU A 18 -13.76 21.56 -11.88
CA LEU A 18 -12.81 22.41 -12.61
C LEU A 18 -13.10 22.45 -14.12
N ASN A 19 -14.13 21.74 -14.59
CA ASN A 19 -14.44 21.57 -16.02
C ASN A 19 -13.27 20.99 -16.83
N ILE A 20 -12.51 20.05 -16.25
CA ILE A 20 -11.35 19.37 -16.86
C ILE A 20 -11.73 17.92 -17.22
N PRO A 21 -11.34 17.41 -18.41
CA PRO A 21 -11.54 16.01 -18.76
C PRO A 21 -10.81 15.07 -17.80
N TYR A 22 -11.46 13.96 -17.45
CA TYR A 22 -10.92 12.95 -16.53
C TYR A 22 -10.73 11.61 -17.24
N PRO A 23 -9.64 10.86 -16.96
CA PRO A 23 -9.40 9.57 -17.60
C PRO A 23 -10.53 8.57 -17.33
N SER A 24 -10.68 7.63 -18.27
CA SER A 24 -11.54 6.47 -18.07
C SER A 24 -11.09 5.65 -16.85
N LYS A 25 -12.00 4.85 -16.29
CA LYS A 25 -11.69 3.96 -15.15
C LYS A 25 -10.58 2.95 -15.50
N CYS A 26 -10.54 2.48 -16.74
CA CYS A 26 -9.51 1.56 -17.23
C CYS A 26 -8.15 2.25 -17.27
N THR A 27 -8.08 3.43 -17.91
CA THR A 27 -6.86 4.23 -18.03
C THR A 27 -6.32 4.62 -16.64
N TYR A 28 -7.19 5.05 -15.72
CA TYR A 28 -6.79 5.36 -14.35
C TYR A 28 -6.14 4.15 -13.67
N LYS A 29 -6.75 2.96 -13.78
CA LYS A 29 -6.22 1.73 -13.18
C LYS A 29 -4.86 1.33 -13.76
N GLN A 30 -4.67 1.51 -15.07
CA GLN A 30 -3.37 1.25 -15.70
C GLN A 30 -2.27 2.16 -15.15
N HIS A 31 -2.57 3.46 -15.00
CA HIS A 31 -1.63 4.41 -14.38
C HIS A 31 -1.36 4.06 -12.92
N GLU A 32 -2.38 3.63 -12.17
CA GLU A 32 -2.23 3.18 -10.78
C GLU A 32 -1.28 1.98 -10.66
N ILE A 33 -1.37 1.01 -11.56
CA ILE A 33 -0.46 -0.15 -11.60
C ILE A 33 0.97 0.28 -11.94
N LYS A 34 1.14 1.17 -12.93
CA LYS A 34 2.48 1.69 -13.29
C LYS A 34 3.12 2.45 -12.13
N LEU A 35 2.35 3.29 -11.44
CA LEU A 35 2.81 4.01 -10.26
C LEU A 35 3.17 3.06 -9.12
N LEU A 36 2.36 2.02 -8.89
CA LEU A 36 2.67 1.00 -7.89
C LEU A 36 4.00 0.31 -8.22
N HIS A 37 4.20 -0.12 -9.45
CA HIS A 37 5.44 -0.78 -9.87
C HIS A 37 6.66 0.12 -9.68
N ALA A 38 6.59 1.38 -10.15
CA ALA A 38 7.68 2.34 -9.99
C ALA A 38 7.99 2.61 -8.51
N ALA A 39 6.96 2.78 -7.67
CA ALA A 39 7.14 3.00 -6.24
C ALA A 39 7.76 1.79 -5.54
N SER A 40 7.29 0.58 -5.85
CA SER A 40 7.84 -0.67 -5.31
C SER A 40 9.31 -0.87 -5.70
N GLN A 41 9.66 -0.58 -6.96
CA GLN A 41 11.05 -0.68 -7.41
C GLN A 41 11.95 0.32 -6.70
N ALA A 42 11.52 1.58 -6.57
CA ALA A 42 12.26 2.61 -5.86
C ALA A 42 12.47 2.24 -4.37
N ALA A 43 11.42 1.74 -3.72
CA ALA A 43 11.49 1.28 -2.33
C ALA A 43 12.48 0.11 -2.17
N ASN A 44 12.37 -0.92 -3.01
CA ASN A 44 13.27 -2.08 -2.95
C ASN A 44 14.73 -1.70 -3.18
N ASN A 45 15.00 -0.82 -4.14
CA ASN A 45 16.36 -0.34 -4.39
C ASN A 45 16.92 0.42 -3.18
N SER A 46 16.11 1.30 -2.57
CA SER A 46 16.50 2.08 -1.40
C SER A 46 16.76 1.20 -0.18
N MET A 47 15.92 0.19 0.08
CA MET A 47 16.12 -0.76 1.18
C MET A 47 17.36 -1.63 0.94
N LEU A 48 17.58 -2.12 -0.28
CA LEU A 48 18.75 -2.92 -0.63
C LEU A 48 20.05 -2.13 -0.45
N GLU A 49 20.09 -0.87 -0.89
CA GLU A 49 21.23 0.00 -0.69
C GLU A 49 21.49 0.26 0.79
N SER A 50 20.44 0.47 1.58
CA SER A 50 20.53 0.66 3.03
C SER A 50 21.10 -0.58 3.73
N ALA A 51 20.58 -1.77 3.41
CA ALA A 51 21.06 -3.03 3.96
C ALA A 51 22.53 -3.30 3.59
N LYS A 52 22.92 -3.04 2.34
CA LYS A 52 24.32 -3.17 1.89
C LYS A 52 25.25 -2.23 2.64
N SER A 53 24.89 -0.95 2.73
CA SER A 53 25.71 0.06 3.42
C SER A 53 25.96 -0.30 4.89
N ILE A 54 24.97 -0.92 5.55
CA ILE A 54 25.11 -1.37 6.94
C ILE A 54 26.01 -2.61 7.01
N ALA A 55 25.80 -3.59 6.13
CA ALA A 55 26.61 -4.80 6.08
C ALA A 55 28.10 -4.53 5.76
N GLU A 56 28.39 -3.48 4.99
CA GLU A 56 29.77 -3.03 4.72
C GLU A 56 30.44 -2.38 5.94
N CYS A 57 29.66 -1.79 6.84
CA CYS A 57 30.16 -1.09 8.02
C CYS A 57 30.30 -2.02 9.25
N SER A 58 29.40 -3.00 9.40
CA SER A 58 29.32 -3.87 10.56
C SER A 58 28.61 -5.18 10.24
N ASN A 59 28.99 -6.27 10.93
CA ASN A 59 28.27 -7.54 10.89
C ASN A 59 27.05 -7.59 11.83
N GLU A 60 26.92 -6.59 12.69
CA GLU A 60 25.81 -6.44 13.63
C GLU A 60 25.10 -5.10 13.40
N CYS A 61 23.77 -5.11 13.45
CA CYS A 61 22.96 -3.90 13.33
C CYS A 61 21.81 -3.94 14.34
N GLY A 62 21.71 -2.89 15.16
CA GLY A 62 20.53 -2.68 15.99
C GLY A 62 19.33 -2.30 15.12
N VAL A 63 18.18 -2.92 15.38
CA VAL A 63 16.95 -2.65 14.63
C VAL A 63 15.80 -2.23 15.55
N SER A 64 15.03 -1.25 15.09
CA SER A 64 13.72 -0.90 15.60
C SER A 64 12.66 -1.38 14.61
N VAL A 65 11.52 -1.87 15.09
CA VAL A 65 10.43 -2.34 14.24
C VAL A 65 9.20 -1.51 14.52
N ASP A 66 8.64 -0.88 13.48
CA ASP A 66 7.40 -0.10 13.57
C ASP A 66 6.32 -0.69 12.66
N GLY A 67 5.07 -0.61 13.10
CA GLY A 67 3.92 -1.21 12.42
C GLY A 67 2.75 -0.25 12.31
N THR A 68 2.08 -0.25 11.16
CA THR A 68 0.92 0.61 10.90
C THR A 68 -0.23 -0.14 10.27
N TRP A 69 -1.45 0.37 10.50
CA TRP A 69 -2.69 -0.17 9.93
C TRP A 69 -3.22 0.76 8.85
N GLN A 70 -3.74 0.20 7.76
CA GLN A 70 -4.30 0.98 6.65
C GLN A 70 -5.46 1.89 7.08
N LYS A 71 -6.25 1.47 8.07
CA LYS A 71 -7.41 2.21 8.61
C LYS A 71 -7.28 2.42 10.11
N ARG A 72 -7.74 3.57 10.59
CA ARG A 72 -7.84 3.88 12.02
C ARG A 72 -9.01 3.14 12.69
N GLY A 73 -8.95 3.02 14.02
CA GLY A 73 -10.05 2.50 14.84
C GLY A 73 -10.23 0.98 14.77
N TYR A 74 -9.14 0.21 14.76
CA TYR A 74 -9.15 -1.27 14.79
C TYR A 74 -9.99 -1.96 13.69
N SER A 75 -10.24 -1.26 12.59
CA SER A 75 -11.11 -1.72 11.49
C SER A 75 -10.33 -2.17 10.24
N SER A 76 -9.00 -2.23 10.34
CA SER A 76 -8.14 -2.57 9.21
C SER A 76 -7.93 -4.08 9.13
N LEU A 77 -8.09 -4.63 7.93
CA LEU A 77 -7.65 -5.99 7.60
C LEU A 77 -6.25 -6.01 6.99
N ASN A 78 -5.65 -4.84 6.76
CA ASN A 78 -4.34 -4.68 6.14
C ASN A 78 -3.40 -3.92 7.09
N GLY A 79 -2.21 -4.47 7.30
CA GLY A 79 -1.12 -3.88 8.06
C GLY A 79 0.18 -3.82 7.25
N CYS A 80 1.10 -3.00 7.69
CA CYS A 80 2.45 -2.90 7.14
C CYS A 80 3.42 -2.79 8.32
N VAL A 81 4.47 -3.58 8.28
CA VAL A 81 5.55 -3.57 9.28
C VAL A 81 6.83 -3.15 8.58
N SER A 82 7.67 -2.38 9.26
CA SER A 82 8.93 -1.88 8.73
C SER A 82 10.04 -2.09 9.75
N THR A 83 11.15 -2.65 9.30
CA THR A 83 12.37 -2.80 10.09
C THR A 83 13.31 -1.65 9.76
N ILE A 84 13.75 -0.93 10.79
CA ILE A 84 14.50 0.32 10.67
C ILE A 84 15.81 0.13 11.43
N SER A 85 16.94 0.43 10.78
CA SER A 85 18.24 0.46 11.45
C SER A 85 18.25 1.59 12.49
N VAL A 86 18.63 1.28 13.73
CA VAL A 86 18.70 2.27 14.82
C VAL A 86 19.76 3.34 14.53
N ASP A 87 20.89 2.92 13.97
CA ASP A 87 22.04 3.81 13.77
C ASP A 87 21.85 4.77 12.59
N SER A 88 21.25 4.28 11.49
CA SER A 88 21.08 5.08 10.28
C SER A 88 19.70 5.70 10.12
N GLY A 89 18.70 5.20 10.84
CA GLY A 89 17.29 5.55 10.65
C GLY A 89 16.71 5.09 9.30
N LYS A 90 17.45 4.30 8.52
CA LYS A 90 17.01 3.82 7.21
C LYS A 90 16.20 2.52 7.34
N ILE A 91 15.25 2.34 6.42
CA ILE A 91 14.45 1.12 6.33
C ILE A 91 15.30 0.01 5.70
N LEU A 92 15.32 -1.14 6.37
CA LEU A 92 16.00 -2.35 5.92
C LEU A 92 15.07 -3.29 5.17
N ASP A 93 13.82 -3.39 5.63
CA ASP A 93 12.81 -4.25 5.04
C ASP A 93 11.40 -3.79 5.42
N ILE A 94 10.42 -4.17 4.59
CA ILE A 94 9.00 -3.96 4.86
C ILE A 94 8.20 -5.24 4.57
N GLU A 95 7.21 -5.53 5.41
CA GLU A 95 6.29 -6.65 5.19
C GLU A 95 4.85 -6.16 5.23
N VAL A 96 4.06 -6.54 4.22
CA VAL A 96 2.65 -6.18 4.11
C VAL A 96 1.79 -7.38 4.54
N LEU A 97 1.07 -7.20 5.64
CA LEU A 97 0.19 -8.23 6.20
C LEU A 97 -1.26 -7.98 5.78
N SER A 98 -1.95 -9.04 5.36
CA SER A 98 -3.37 -8.97 4.98
C SER A 98 -4.15 -10.13 5.60
N GLN A 99 -5.15 -9.79 6.40
CA GLN A 99 -6.21 -10.71 6.83
C GLN A 99 -7.40 -10.71 5.86
N TYR A 100 -7.32 -9.93 4.77
CA TYR A 100 -8.35 -9.92 3.74
C TYR A 100 -8.18 -11.11 2.78
N CYS A 101 -9.23 -11.93 2.67
CA CYS A 101 -9.31 -13.00 1.67
C CYS A 101 -10.40 -12.68 0.64
N ARG A 102 -9.99 -12.49 -0.62
CA ARG A 102 -10.91 -12.18 -1.73
C ARG A 102 -11.94 -13.28 -1.98
N VAL A 103 -11.59 -14.54 -1.70
CA VAL A 103 -12.50 -15.69 -1.85
C VAL A 103 -13.55 -15.69 -0.76
N CYS A 104 -13.15 -15.56 0.51
CA CYS A 104 -14.08 -15.49 1.65
C CYS A 104 -15.08 -14.35 1.48
N THR A 105 -14.61 -13.15 1.12
CA THR A 105 -15.50 -11.99 0.88
C THR A 105 -16.50 -12.22 -0.26
N LYS A 106 -16.15 -13.02 -1.28
CA LYS A 106 -17.12 -13.38 -2.33
C LYS A 106 -18.17 -14.36 -1.81
N ILE A 107 -17.76 -15.37 -1.05
CA ILE A 107 -18.67 -16.38 -0.48
C ILE A 107 -19.67 -15.74 0.48
N GLU A 108 -19.22 -14.85 1.37
CA GLU A 108 -20.12 -14.13 2.29
C GLU A 108 -21.19 -13.33 1.53
N LYS A 109 -20.79 -12.58 0.50
CA LYS A 109 -21.74 -11.82 -0.34
C LYS A 109 -22.78 -12.69 -1.05
N HIS A 110 -22.44 -13.94 -1.40
CA HIS A 110 -23.39 -14.90 -1.97
C HIS A 110 -24.29 -15.55 -0.91
N ARG A 111 -23.86 -15.62 0.35
CA ARG A 111 -24.72 -16.10 1.45
C ARG A 111 -25.77 -15.07 1.83
N ASP A 112 -25.41 -13.78 1.79
CA ASP A 112 -26.29 -12.67 2.13
C ASP A 112 -27.20 -12.22 0.97
N SER A 113 -27.02 -12.75 -0.24
CA SER A 113 -27.95 -12.48 -1.34
C SER A 113 -29.30 -13.18 -1.10
N PRO A 114 -30.44 -12.49 -1.31
CA PRO A 114 -31.75 -13.09 -1.09
C PRO A 114 -31.88 -14.35 -1.94
N LYS A 115 -32.26 -15.45 -1.29
CA LYS A 115 -32.62 -16.68 -1.99
C LYS A 115 -33.93 -16.40 -2.71
N ASN A 116 -33.91 -16.35 -4.03
CA ASN A 116 -35.12 -16.29 -4.83
C ASN A 116 -35.97 -17.52 -4.47
N ALA A 117 -37.13 -17.30 -3.87
CA ALA A 117 -38.17 -18.29 -3.66
C ALA A 117 -38.97 -18.49 -4.96
#